data_AF-A0A2G6GP30-F1
#
_entry.id   AF-A0A2G6GP30-F1
#
_cell.length_a   1.000
_cell.length_b   1.000
_cell.length_c   1.000
_cell.angle_alpha   90.00
_cell.angle_beta   90.00
_cell.angle_gamma   90.00
#
_symmetry.space_group_name_H-M   'P 1'
#
loop_
_entity.id
_entity.type
_entity.pdbx_description
1 polymer ?
#
loop_
_entity_poly.entity_id
_entity_poly.type
_entity_poly.pdbx_seq_one_letter_code
_entity_poly.pdbx_strand_id
1 'polypeptide(L)'
;MQTIKQIIQISFLLLLLGQTATAQETENFGNKEEKTCVFVLRLMPGSGSSTVQVGILRKTEQKVTLLPLNSWVRQVLGHEESPANPQRENLVAKYNVFPVPKEAQNQGEGEINYYNEKKLSTIIGNLWRVRYSEYPFMNPAMQTEKGWARHPDSKITWLPSEQQMTVLRGYGIKELSDYFIEEEAFRLLKDVRDKSWQNTYRGYAAPEPPPPPKTGNQTDAIQRVLQGN
;
A
#
# COMPACT_ATOMS: atom_id res chain seq x y z
N MET A 1 -73.49 -12.40 -5.15
CA MET A 1 -72.14 -12.96 -4.93
C MET A 1 -71.08 -12.51 -5.93
N GLN A 2 -71.44 -11.85 -7.04
CA GLN A 2 -70.48 -11.45 -8.09
C GLN A 2 -69.73 -10.13 -7.78
N THR A 3 -70.32 -9.28 -6.93
CA THR A 3 -69.77 -7.97 -6.54
C THR A 3 -68.63 -8.03 -5.51
N ILE A 4 -68.56 -9.09 -4.69
CA ILE A 4 -67.51 -9.25 -3.68
C ILE A 4 -66.17 -9.69 -4.31
N LYS A 5 -66.20 -10.43 -5.43
CA LYS A 5 -64.98 -10.84 -6.15
C LYS A 5 -64.25 -9.68 -6.83
N GLN A 6 -64.97 -8.66 -7.31
CA GLN A 6 -64.34 -7.48 -7.94
C GLN A 6 -63.64 -6.56 -6.92
N ILE A 7 -64.18 -6.46 -5.70
CA ILE A 7 -63.59 -5.61 -4.65
C ILE A 7 -62.26 -6.22 -4.15
N ILE A 8 -62.16 -7.54 -4.06
CA ILE A 8 -60.92 -8.22 -3.61
C ILE A 8 -59.80 -8.12 -4.67
N GLN A 9 -60.11 -8.15 -5.96
CA GLN A 9 -59.10 -8.00 -7.02
C GLN A 9 -58.53 -6.57 -7.09
N ILE A 10 -59.32 -5.54 -6.80
CA ILE A 10 -58.84 -4.14 -6.80
C ILE A 10 -57.93 -3.87 -5.60
N SER A 11 -58.22 -4.45 -4.43
CA SER A 11 -57.36 -4.31 -3.24
C SER A 11 -55.99 -4.99 -3.41
N PHE A 12 -55.90 -6.09 -4.18
CA PHE A 12 -54.62 -6.76 -4.44
C PHE A 12 -53.75 -5.99 -5.45
N LEU A 13 -54.36 -5.23 -6.36
CA LEU A 13 -53.62 -4.40 -7.33
C LEU A 13 -53.00 -3.15 -6.69
N LEU A 14 -53.62 -2.60 -5.64
CA LEU A 14 -53.10 -1.44 -4.89
C LEU A 14 -51.97 -1.81 -3.92
N LEU A 15 -51.89 -3.05 -3.44
CA LEU A 15 -50.80 -3.50 -2.57
C LEU A 15 -49.48 -3.75 -3.34
N LEU A 16 -49.56 -4.05 -4.65
CA LEU A 16 -48.41 -4.28 -5.51
C LEU A 16 -47.75 -2.98 -6.01
N LEU A 17 -48.46 -1.84 -5.98
CA LEU A 17 -47.90 -0.53 -6.37
C LEU A 17 -47.16 0.17 -5.22
N GLY A 18 -47.25 -0.33 -3.99
CA GLY A 18 -46.62 0.29 -2.81
C GLY A 18 -45.15 -0.07 -2.56
N GLN A 19 -44.52 -0.90 -3.41
CA GLN A 19 -43.15 -1.42 -3.17
C GLN A 19 -42.07 -0.85 -4.11
N THR A 20 -42.39 0.14 -4.96
CA THR A 20 -41.38 0.77 -5.84
C THR A 20 -41.09 2.22 -5.45
N ALA A 21 -40.81 2.43 -4.17
CA ALA A 21 -40.19 3.67 -3.70
C ALA A 21 -39.00 3.34 -2.78
N THR A 22 -38.16 2.38 -3.18
CA THR A 22 -36.77 2.40 -2.74
C THR A 22 -36.13 3.57 -3.45
N ALA A 23 -35.87 4.62 -2.68
CA ALA A 23 -35.13 5.80 -3.04
C ALA A 23 -34.02 5.46 -4.05
N GLN A 24 -34.19 5.91 -5.29
CA GLN A 24 -33.02 6.26 -6.09
C GLN A 24 -32.44 7.48 -5.40
N GLU A 25 -31.53 7.24 -4.43
CA GLU A 25 -30.54 8.25 -4.12
C GLU A 25 -29.90 8.61 -5.46
N THR A 26 -30.10 9.85 -5.88
CA THR A 26 -29.36 10.44 -6.98
C THR A 26 -27.89 10.30 -6.61
N GLU A 27 -27.25 9.25 -7.12
CA GLU A 27 -25.80 9.13 -7.11
C GLU A 27 -25.28 10.39 -7.77
N ASN A 28 -24.79 11.31 -6.94
CA ASN A 28 -24.02 12.45 -7.37
C ASN A 28 -22.80 11.88 -8.10
N PHE A 29 -22.89 11.78 -9.42
CA PHE A 29 -21.79 11.55 -10.34
C PHE A 29 -20.70 12.58 -10.04
N GLY A 30 -19.73 12.22 -9.20
CA GLY A 30 -18.55 13.07 -8.99
C GLY A 30 -17.74 12.82 -7.73
N ASN A 31 -18.35 12.39 -6.62
CA ASN A 31 -17.58 12.13 -5.40
C ASN A 31 -17.23 10.66 -5.30
N LYS A 32 -16.04 10.29 -5.80
CA LYS A 32 -15.42 9.02 -5.42
C LYS A 32 -15.39 8.97 -3.90
N GLU A 33 -16.11 8.02 -3.31
CA GLU A 33 -16.05 7.81 -1.86
C GLU A 33 -14.59 7.70 -1.41
N GLU A 34 -14.23 8.51 -0.43
CA GLU A 34 -12.87 8.48 0.07
C GLU A 34 -12.62 7.13 0.77
N LYS A 35 -11.58 6.41 0.33
CA LYS A 35 -11.17 5.17 0.99
C LYS A 35 -10.88 5.42 2.47
N THR A 36 -11.63 4.75 3.33
CA THR A 36 -11.49 4.83 4.80
C THR A 36 -10.33 3.99 5.33
N CYS A 37 -9.90 2.97 4.59
CA CYS A 37 -8.74 2.13 4.90
C CYS A 37 -7.74 2.14 3.74
N VAL A 38 -6.45 2.22 4.06
CA VAL A 38 -5.35 2.29 3.08
C VAL A 38 -4.17 1.42 3.53
N PHE A 39 -3.40 0.88 2.58
CA PHE A 39 -2.18 0.14 2.93
C PHE A 39 -1.06 1.08 3.34
N VAL A 40 -0.25 0.63 4.30
CA VAL A 40 0.92 1.38 4.78
C VAL A 40 2.15 0.50 4.90
N LEU A 41 3.32 1.12 4.75
CA LEU A 41 4.64 0.51 4.91
C LEU A 41 5.54 1.45 5.71
N ARG A 42 6.44 0.93 6.55
CA ARG A 42 7.43 1.71 7.32
C ARG A 42 8.77 1.01 7.34
N LEU A 43 9.86 1.79 7.21
CA LEU A 43 11.25 1.30 7.23
C LEU A 43 11.79 1.12 8.66
N MET A 44 10.96 0.58 9.55
CA MET A 44 11.33 0.27 10.93
C MET A 44 11.27 -1.22 11.19
N PRO A 45 12.13 -1.75 12.09
CA PRO A 45 12.15 -3.16 12.36
C PRO A 45 10.85 -3.54 13.05
N GLY A 46 10.27 -4.67 12.65
CA GLY A 46 9.14 -5.27 13.33
C GLY A 46 9.58 -6.23 14.43
N SER A 47 8.62 -6.76 15.19
CA SER A 47 8.83 -7.97 15.97
C SER A 47 9.25 -9.13 15.05
N GLY A 48 10.16 -9.99 15.50
CA GLY A 48 10.56 -11.19 14.76
C GLY A 48 11.56 -10.97 13.62
N SER A 49 12.49 -10.01 13.78
CA SER A 49 13.59 -9.77 12.82
C SER A 49 13.14 -9.35 11.41
N SER A 50 11.96 -8.75 11.28
CA SER A 50 11.60 -8.04 10.04
C SER A 50 12.31 -6.70 10.01
N THR A 51 12.85 -6.32 8.86
CA THR A 51 13.49 -5.00 8.63
C THR A 51 12.49 -3.89 8.31
N VAL A 52 11.24 -4.26 8.06
CA VAL A 52 10.13 -3.37 7.70
C VAL A 52 8.85 -3.77 8.42
N GLN A 53 7.96 -2.81 8.59
CA GLN A 53 6.60 -3.03 9.08
C GLN A 53 5.61 -2.72 7.96
N VAL A 54 4.58 -3.55 7.84
CA VAL A 54 3.49 -3.36 6.87
C VAL A 54 2.16 -3.47 7.60
N GLY A 55 1.14 -2.80 7.10
CA GLY A 55 -0.17 -2.78 7.76
C GLY A 55 -1.26 -2.07 6.97
N ILE A 56 -2.35 -1.80 7.67
CA ILE A 56 -3.49 -1.03 7.18
C ILE A 56 -3.71 0.16 8.12
N LEU A 57 -3.80 1.35 7.55
CA LEU A 57 -4.22 2.56 8.24
C LEU A 57 -5.72 2.76 8.02
N ARG A 58 -6.48 2.82 9.11
CA ARG A 58 -7.86 3.28 9.10
C ARG A 58 -7.88 4.78 9.35
N LYS A 59 -8.15 5.57 8.31
CA LYS A 59 -8.06 7.03 8.34
C LYS A 59 -9.01 7.68 9.36
N THR A 60 -10.22 7.13 9.51
CA THR A 60 -11.23 7.67 10.43
C THR A 60 -10.80 7.61 11.89
N GLU A 61 -10.04 6.57 12.26
CA GLU A 61 -9.56 6.33 13.63
C GLU A 61 -8.08 6.72 13.81
N GLN A 62 -7.39 7.09 12.72
CA GLN A 62 -5.95 7.30 12.69
C GLN A 62 -5.15 6.12 13.28
N LYS A 63 -5.67 4.90 13.08
CA LYS A 63 -5.14 3.68 13.69
C LYS A 63 -4.47 2.79 12.65
N VAL A 64 -3.24 2.39 12.92
CA VAL A 64 -2.51 1.40 12.12
C VAL A 64 -2.64 0.02 12.75
N THR A 65 -3.11 -0.94 11.96
CA THR A 65 -3.07 -2.37 12.29
C THR A 65 -1.90 -3.00 11.54
N LEU A 66 -0.89 -3.45 12.28
CA LEU A 66 0.25 -4.18 11.71
C LEU A 66 -0.19 -5.57 11.26
N LEU A 67 0.34 -6.02 10.12
CA LEU A 67 0.01 -7.32 9.54
C LEU A 67 1.27 -8.18 9.38
N PRO A 68 1.16 -9.52 9.47
CA PRO A 68 2.19 -10.42 8.98
C PRO A 68 2.45 -10.15 7.49
N LEU A 69 3.72 -10.14 7.08
CA LEU A 69 4.11 -9.82 5.69
C LEU A 69 3.35 -10.66 4.65
N ASN A 70 3.20 -11.96 4.88
CA ASN A 70 2.50 -12.85 3.95
C ASN A 70 1.01 -12.48 3.79
N SER A 71 0.33 -12.08 4.87
CA SER A 71 -1.08 -11.63 4.80
C SER A 71 -1.18 -10.31 4.05
N TRP A 72 -0.30 -9.35 4.36
CA TRP A 72 -0.25 -8.07 3.64
C TRP A 72 -0.02 -8.26 2.13
N VAL A 73 0.93 -9.12 1.75
CA VAL A 73 1.26 -9.45 0.36
C VAL A 73 0.05 -10.04 -0.38
N ARG A 74 -0.64 -11.01 0.24
CA ARG A 74 -1.85 -11.62 -0.36
C ARG A 74 -2.99 -10.63 -0.50
N GLN A 75 -3.20 -9.76 0.48
CA GLN A 75 -4.22 -8.73 0.43
C GLN A 75 -3.95 -7.67 -0.66
N VAL A 76 -2.69 -7.28 -0.84
CA VAL A 76 -2.25 -6.35 -1.89
C VAL A 76 -2.39 -6.94 -3.29
N LEU A 77 -2.18 -8.26 -3.43
CA LEU A 77 -2.37 -8.98 -4.69
C LEU A 77 -3.84 -9.32 -4.99
N GLY A 78 -4.75 -9.12 -4.04
CA GLY A 78 -6.16 -9.49 -4.16
C GLY A 78 -6.49 -10.96 -3.84
N HIS A 79 -5.51 -11.73 -3.38
CA HIS A 79 -5.70 -13.14 -3.03
C HIS A 79 -6.41 -13.32 -1.68
N GLU A 80 -6.35 -12.32 -0.81
CA GLU A 80 -6.99 -12.30 0.52
C GLU A 80 -7.85 -11.04 0.65
N GLU A 81 -8.97 -11.13 1.36
CA GLU A 81 -9.85 -9.98 1.59
C GLU A 81 -9.18 -8.94 2.47
N SER A 82 -9.47 -7.66 2.22
CA SER A 82 -8.91 -6.57 2.99
C SER A 82 -9.84 -5.35 2.98
N PRO A 83 -10.02 -4.65 4.11
CA PRO A 83 -10.74 -3.39 4.11
C PRO A 83 -10.02 -2.30 3.29
N ALA A 84 -8.71 -2.42 3.06
CA ALA A 84 -7.94 -1.51 2.20
C ALA A 84 -8.03 -1.87 0.70
N ASN A 85 -8.53 -3.07 0.37
CA ASN A 85 -8.70 -3.58 -1.00
C ASN A 85 -9.98 -4.44 -1.13
N PRO A 86 -11.17 -3.85 -0.90
CA PRO A 86 -12.42 -4.62 -0.86
C PRO A 86 -12.78 -5.25 -2.22
N GLN A 87 -12.32 -4.66 -3.33
CA GLN A 87 -12.52 -5.20 -4.68
C GLN A 87 -11.51 -6.30 -5.05
N ARG A 88 -10.58 -6.65 -4.16
CA ARG A 88 -9.54 -7.67 -4.41
C ARG A 88 -8.75 -7.39 -5.69
N GLU A 89 -8.49 -6.12 -5.98
CA GLU A 89 -7.71 -5.71 -7.14
C GLU A 89 -6.23 -6.08 -6.94
N ASN A 90 -5.54 -6.49 -8.00
CA ASN A 90 -4.10 -6.65 -7.94
C ASN A 90 -3.41 -5.28 -7.95
N LEU A 91 -3.11 -4.75 -6.76
CA LEU A 91 -2.54 -3.40 -6.61
C LEU A 91 -1.09 -3.31 -7.12
N VAL A 92 -0.36 -4.42 -7.16
CA VAL A 92 0.96 -4.48 -7.80
C VAL A 92 0.85 -4.16 -9.29
N ALA A 93 -0.14 -4.75 -9.97
CA ALA A 93 -0.42 -4.45 -11.36
C ALA A 93 -0.92 -3.01 -11.53
N LYS A 94 -1.88 -2.58 -10.70
CA LYS A 94 -2.44 -1.22 -10.73
C LYS A 94 -1.38 -0.13 -10.66
N TYR A 95 -0.45 -0.24 -9.70
CA TYR A 95 0.62 0.74 -9.48
C TYR A 95 1.89 0.45 -10.28
N ASN A 96 1.88 -0.55 -11.17
CA ASN A 96 3.03 -0.97 -11.97
C ASN A 96 4.29 -1.23 -11.14
N VAL A 97 4.13 -1.85 -9.96
CA VAL A 97 5.26 -2.15 -9.07
C VAL A 97 6.23 -3.11 -9.76
N PHE A 98 5.71 -4.11 -10.48
CA PHE A 98 6.43 -4.94 -11.44
C PHE A 98 5.49 -5.52 -12.50
N PRO A 99 6.00 -5.97 -13.67
CA PRO A 99 5.17 -6.66 -14.65
C PRO A 99 4.56 -7.93 -14.05
N VAL A 100 3.23 -7.95 -13.98
CA VAL A 100 2.43 -9.11 -13.57
C VAL A 100 2.06 -9.90 -14.83
N PRO A 101 2.43 -11.19 -14.94
CA PRO A 101 2.00 -12.03 -16.06
C PRO A 101 0.47 -12.07 -16.14
N LYS A 102 -0.10 -11.81 -17.32
CA LYS A 102 -1.57 -11.73 -17.51
C LYS A 102 -2.22 -13.11 -17.52
N GLU A 103 -1.52 -14.11 -18.02
CA GLU A 103 -1.89 -15.52 -18.08
C GLU A 103 -0.60 -16.26 -18.42
N ALA A 104 -0.32 -17.36 -17.74
CA ALA A 104 0.70 -18.27 -18.21
C ALA A 104 0.01 -19.22 -19.17
N GLN A 105 0.34 -19.13 -20.46
CA GLN A 105 -0.27 -19.98 -21.49
C GLN A 105 -0.14 -21.50 -21.21
N ASN A 106 0.67 -21.91 -20.21
CA ASN A 106 0.84 -23.29 -19.75
C ASN A 106 1.02 -23.46 -18.22
N GLN A 107 0.84 -22.43 -17.37
CA GLN A 107 0.99 -22.57 -15.91
C GLN A 107 -0.34 -22.30 -15.20
N GLY A 108 -0.66 -23.12 -14.20
CA GLY A 108 -1.88 -22.93 -13.40
C GLY A 108 -1.85 -21.61 -12.61
N GLU A 109 -3.02 -21.04 -12.33
CA GLU A 109 -3.18 -19.80 -11.55
C GLU A 109 -2.40 -19.82 -10.23
N GLY A 110 -2.29 -20.98 -9.59
CA GLY A 110 -1.51 -21.16 -8.36
C GLY A 110 -0.02 -20.85 -8.51
N GLU A 111 0.59 -21.16 -9.65
CA GLU A 111 2.02 -20.88 -9.89
C GLU A 111 2.27 -19.38 -10.10
N ILE A 112 1.38 -18.70 -10.83
CA ILE A 112 1.45 -17.25 -11.04
C ILE A 112 1.30 -16.52 -9.71
N ASN A 113 0.35 -16.96 -8.88
CA ASN A 113 0.11 -16.39 -7.57
C ASN A 113 1.34 -16.56 -6.66
N TYR A 114 1.90 -17.77 -6.59
CA TYR A 114 3.12 -18.03 -5.84
C TYR A 114 4.29 -17.16 -6.31
N TYR A 115 4.50 -17.04 -7.62
CA TYR A 115 5.54 -16.19 -8.19
C TYR A 115 5.37 -14.72 -7.78
N ASN A 116 4.17 -14.17 -7.90
CA ASN A 116 3.88 -12.79 -7.55
C ASN A 116 4.08 -12.52 -6.06
N GLU A 117 3.59 -13.42 -5.20
CA GLU A 117 3.78 -13.35 -3.75
C GLU A 117 5.27 -13.38 -3.37
N LYS A 118 6.01 -14.34 -3.92
CA LYS A 118 7.46 -14.48 -3.70
C LYS A 118 8.23 -13.23 -4.16
N LYS A 119 7.90 -12.72 -5.35
CA LYS A 119 8.55 -11.55 -5.93
C LYS A 119 8.28 -10.29 -5.11
N LEU A 120 7.02 -10.03 -4.73
CA LEU A 120 6.68 -8.89 -3.89
C LEU A 120 7.36 -8.99 -2.51
N SER A 121 7.33 -10.17 -1.89
CA SER A 121 8.00 -10.43 -0.62
C SER A 121 9.51 -10.17 -0.70
N THR A 122 10.14 -10.54 -1.82
CA THR A 122 11.58 -10.29 -2.05
C THR A 122 11.88 -8.80 -2.19
N ILE A 123 11.02 -8.03 -2.89
CA ILE A 123 11.17 -6.58 -3.02
C ILE A 123 11.05 -5.91 -1.64
N ILE A 124 10.02 -6.27 -0.86
CA ILE A 124 9.81 -5.74 0.49
C ILE A 124 10.97 -6.12 1.41
N GLY A 125 11.44 -7.37 1.35
CA GLY A 125 12.60 -7.81 2.09
C GLY A 125 13.83 -6.95 1.80
N ASN A 126 14.08 -6.58 0.55
CA ASN A 126 15.21 -5.75 0.14
C ASN A 126 15.15 -4.29 0.60
N LEU A 127 14.01 -3.81 1.12
CA LEU A 127 13.89 -2.43 1.62
C LEU A 127 14.80 -2.13 2.82
N TRP A 128 15.32 -3.16 3.50
CA TRP A 128 16.37 -2.97 4.51
C TRP A 128 17.54 -2.14 3.98
N ARG A 129 17.88 -2.32 2.70
CA ARG A 129 19.00 -1.62 2.05
C ARG A 129 18.77 -0.12 1.99
N VAL A 130 17.54 0.35 2.00
CA VAL A 130 17.24 1.79 2.03
C VAL A 130 17.72 2.41 3.34
N ARG A 131 17.57 1.69 4.47
CA ARG A 131 17.90 2.21 5.79
C ARG A 131 19.32 1.91 6.25
N TYR A 132 19.82 0.71 5.98
CA TYR A 132 21.09 0.24 6.52
C TYR A 132 22.15 0.21 5.43
N SER A 133 23.42 0.45 5.78
CA SER A 133 24.56 0.25 4.88
C SER A 133 25.07 -1.20 4.92
N GLU A 134 24.73 -1.92 5.99
CA GLU A 134 25.05 -3.33 6.23
C GLU A 134 23.83 -4.06 6.79
N TYR A 135 23.73 -5.38 6.59
CA TYR A 135 22.55 -6.11 7.03
C TYR A 135 22.39 -6.06 8.56
N PRO A 136 21.22 -5.65 9.11
CA PRO A 136 21.09 -5.31 10.53
C PRO A 136 21.01 -6.51 11.49
N PHE A 137 20.93 -7.73 10.98
CA PHE A 137 20.79 -8.93 11.79
C PHE A 137 21.98 -9.88 11.62
N MET A 138 22.20 -10.73 12.62
CA MET A 138 23.22 -11.78 12.54
C MET A 138 22.77 -12.88 11.58
N ASN A 139 23.14 -12.73 10.31
CA ASN A 139 22.95 -13.75 9.29
C ASN A 139 24.21 -13.82 8.41
N PRO A 140 25.08 -14.83 8.60
CA PRO A 140 26.34 -14.95 7.86
C PRO A 140 26.18 -14.90 6.33
N ALA A 141 25.07 -15.42 5.79
CA ALA A 141 24.80 -15.39 4.36
C ALA A 141 24.49 -13.98 3.84
N MET A 142 23.95 -13.10 4.69
CA MET A 142 23.53 -11.75 4.32
C MET A 142 24.52 -10.67 4.72
N GLN A 143 25.47 -10.97 5.62
CA GLN A 143 26.49 -10.01 6.07
C GLN A 143 27.44 -9.55 4.96
N THR A 144 27.57 -10.32 3.88
CA THR A 144 28.33 -9.93 2.69
C THR A 144 27.56 -8.95 1.81
N GLU A 145 26.24 -8.83 1.98
CA GLU A 145 25.42 -7.90 1.22
C GLU A 145 25.60 -6.47 1.74
N LYS A 146 25.78 -5.53 0.82
CA LYS A 146 25.78 -4.10 1.12
C LYS A 146 24.39 -3.50 0.91
N GLY A 147 24.01 -2.67 1.87
CA GLY A 147 22.85 -1.81 1.75
C GLY A 147 23.14 -0.59 0.86
N TRP A 148 22.18 0.30 0.79
CA TRP A 148 22.21 1.51 -0.03
C TRP A 148 22.31 2.78 0.79
N ALA A 149 22.02 2.73 2.09
CA ALA A 149 22.25 3.85 2.99
C ALA A 149 23.76 4.20 3.02
N ARG A 150 24.06 5.50 2.99
CA ARG A 150 25.40 6.06 3.12
C ARG A 150 25.31 7.23 4.08
N HIS A 151 25.90 7.05 5.25
CA HIS A 151 26.05 8.12 6.22
C HIS A 151 27.46 8.73 6.10
N PRO A 152 27.65 10.05 6.26
CA PRO A 152 28.97 10.68 6.20
C PRO A 152 29.93 10.12 7.26
N ASP A 153 29.40 9.80 8.44
CA ASP A 153 30.10 8.99 9.42
C ASP A 153 29.97 7.50 9.07
N SER A 154 31.08 6.89 8.64
CA SER A 154 31.14 5.46 8.28
C SER A 154 30.82 4.51 9.44
N LYS A 155 30.81 5.00 10.68
CA LYS A 155 30.42 4.21 11.87
C LYS A 155 28.90 4.07 11.99
N ILE A 156 28.13 4.97 11.37
CA ILE A 156 26.67 4.94 11.40
C ILE A 156 26.20 4.08 10.23
N THR A 157 25.86 2.83 10.51
CA THR A 157 25.42 1.85 9.52
C THR A 157 23.90 1.64 9.49
N TRP A 158 23.16 2.32 10.39
CA TRP A 158 21.74 2.09 10.64
C TRP A 158 20.81 3.25 10.24
N LEU A 159 21.38 4.29 9.62
CA LEU A 159 20.66 5.48 9.19
C LEU A 159 21.15 5.96 7.81
N PRO A 160 20.25 6.38 6.91
CA PRO A 160 20.61 7.13 5.72
C PRO A 160 21.13 8.54 6.05
N SER A 161 21.83 9.17 5.09
CA SER A 161 22.21 10.58 5.17
C SER A 161 21.02 11.54 4.97
N GLU A 162 21.20 12.83 5.26
CA GLU A 162 20.19 13.86 4.97
C GLU A 162 19.84 13.99 3.48
N GLN A 163 20.82 13.79 2.58
CA GLN A 163 20.55 13.76 1.14
C GLN A 163 19.61 12.59 0.78
N GLN A 164 19.87 11.42 1.36
CA GLN A 164 19.01 10.24 1.20
C GLN A 164 17.63 10.46 1.81
N MET A 165 17.55 11.09 2.98
CA MET A 165 16.27 11.49 3.57
C MET A 165 15.50 12.46 2.67
N THR A 166 16.18 13.35 1.94
CA THR A 166 15.53 14.24 0.97
C THR A 166 14.87 13.45 -0.17
N VAL A 167 15.52 12.39 -0.67
CA VAL A 167 14.90 11.48 -1.64
C VAL A 167 13.67 10.80 -1.05
N LEU A 168 13.75 10.33 0.21
CA LEU A 168 12.64 9.67 0.88
C LEU A 168 11.47 10.60 1.21
N ARG A 169 11.76 11.88 1.52
CA ARG A 169 10.74 12.93 1.69
C ARG A 169 9.91 13.15 0.43
N GLY A 170 10.48 12.86 -0.73
CA GLY A 170 9.75 12.81 -1.99
C GLY A 170 8.57 11.84 -1.99
N TYR A 171 8.54 10.83 -1.10
CA TYR A 171 7.47 9.84 -0.93
C TYR A 171 6.55 10.15 0.29
N GLY A 172 6.56 11.39 0.78
CA GLY A 172 5.61 11.85 1.79
C GLY A 172 5.97 11.52 3.25
N ILE A 173 7.16 10.99 3.53
CA ILE A 173 7.67 10.83 4.90
C ILE A 173 8.54 12.01 5.33
N LYS A 174 8.49 12.43 6.60
CA LYS A 174 9.42 13.42 7.16
C LYS A 174 10.60 12.74 7.83
N GLU A 175 10.31 11.65 8.53
CA GLU A 175 11.25 10.81 9.26
C GLU A 175 11.13 9.35 8.82
N LEU A 176 12.17 8.54 9.08
CA LEU A 176 12.10 7.08 8.87
C LEU A 176 11.05 6.40 9.76
N SER A 177 10.62 7.10 10.81
CA SER A 177 9.51 6.73 11.67
C SER A 177 8.17 6.72 10.95
N ASP A 178 8.03 7.43 9.85
CA ASP A 178 6.73 7.65 9.25
C ASP A 178 6.33 6.48 8.35
N TYR A 179 5.03 6.37 8.14
CA TYR A 179 4.46 5.43 7.19
C TYR A 179 4.46 6.04 5.79
N PHE A 180 4.92 5.29 4.81
CA PHE A 180 4.57 5.47 3.40
C PHE A 180 3.12 5.00 3.24
N ILE A 181 2.27 5.85 2.66
CA ILE A 181 0.81 5.62 2.60
C ILE A 181 0.36 5.37 1.16
N GLU A 182 -0.38 4.28 0.95
CA GLU A 182 -1.04 3.91 -0.32
C GLU A 182 -0.11 4.08 -1.55
N GLU A 183 -0.42 5.00 -2.47
CA GLU A 183 0.30 5.23 -3.74
C GLU A 183 1.81 5.45 -3.50
N GLU A 184 2.19 6.15 -2.42
CA GLU A 184 3.60 6.42 -2.13
C GLU A 184 4.36 5.17 -1.67
N ALA A 185 3.69 4.27 -0.95
CA ALA A 185 4.27 2.98 -0.60
C ALA A 185 4.52 2.13 -1.86
N PHE A 186 3.55 2.08 -2.77
CA PHE A 186 3.70 1.34 -4.02
C PHE A 186 4.72 1.97 -4.97
N ARG A 187 4.78 3.30 -5.02
CA ARG A 187 5.79 4.03 -5.78
C ARG A 187 7.19 3.74 -5.26
N LEU A 188 7.40 3.73 -3.94
CA LEU A 188 8.67 3.32 -3.36
C LEU A 188 9.03 1.88 -3.77
N LEU A 189 8.09 0.93 -3.65
CA LEU A 189 8.32 -0.47 -4.02
C LEU A 189 8.68 -0.66 -5.50
N LYS A 190 8.14 0.19 -6.37
CA LYS A 190 8.49 0.25 -7.79
C LYS A 190 9.91 0.78 -7.97
N ASP A 191 10.18 1.97 -7.44
CA ASP A 191 11.38 2.75 -7.72
C ASP A 191 12.64 2.13 -7.10
N VAL A 192 12.54 1.47 -5.93
CA VAL A 192 13.68 0.76 -5.31
C VAL A 192 14.25 -0.35 -6.18
N ARG A 193 13.52 -0.82 -7.19
CA ARG A 193 13.98 -1.84 -8.15
C ARG A 193 14.78 -1.23 -9.30
N ASP A 194 14.61 0.06 -9.55
CA ASP A 194 15.25 0.78 -10.62
C ASP A 194 16.72 1.10 -10.29
N LYS A 195 17.63 0.83 -11.24
CA LYS A 195 19.07 1.04 -11.03
C LYS A 195 19.46 2.51 -11.01
N SER A 196 18.79 3.35 -11.80
CA SER A 196 19.00 4.80 -11.79
C SER A 196 18.57 5.38 -10.44
N TRP A 197 17.42 4.95 -9.93
CA TRP A 197 16.98 5.34 -8.58
C TRP A 197 17.97 4.88 -7.50
N GLN A 198 18.41 3.62 -7.53
CA GLN A 198 19.41 3.11 -6.57
C GLN A 198 20.71 3.92 -6.61
N ASN A 199 21.19 4.30 -7.80
CA ASN A 199 22.39 5.10 -7.97
C ASN A 199 22.22 6.52 -7.42
N THR A 200 21.08 7.14 -7.71
CA THR A 200 20.70 8.44 -7.17
C THR A 200 20.65 8.40 -5.65
N TYR A 201 19.97 7.40 -5.09
CA TYR A 201 19.87 7.21 -3.64
C TYR A 201 21.23 7.01 -2.98
N ARG A 202 22.14 6.25 -3.61
CA ARG A 202 23.51 6.06 -3.09
C ARG A 202 24.43 7.27 -3.29
N GLY A 203 23.95 8.35 -3.90
CA GLY A 203 24.74 9.54 -4.21
C GLY A 203 25.76 9.35 -5.33
N TYR A 204 25.55 8.39 -6.24
CA TYR A 204 26.40 8.16 -7.42
C TYR A 204 25.99 9.00 -8.64
N ALA A 205 24.80 9.58 -8.63
CA ALA A 205 24.31 10.52 -9.63
C ALA A 205 23.69 11.72 -8.90
N ALA A 206 23.84 12.93 -9.46
CA ALA A 206 23.10 14.09 -8.95
C ALA A 206 21.60 13.79 -9.06
N PRO A 207 20.82 13.89 -7.98
CA PRO A 207 19.39 13.67 -8.07
C PRO A 207 18.77 14.74 -8.97
N GLU A 208 18.15 14.32 -10.07
CA GLU A 208 17.06 15.15 -10.58
C GLU A 208 15.99 15.18 -9.49
N PRO A 209 15.47 16.37 -9.13
CA PRO A 209 14.49 16.48 -8.08
C PRO A 209 13.27 15.64 -8.45
N PRO A 210 12.72 14.83 -7.52
CA PRO A 210 11.49 14.12 -7.79
C PRO A 210 10.39 15.12 -8.13
N PRO A 211 9.43 14.75 -9.02
CA PRO A 211 8.31 15.61 -9.31
C PRO A 211 7.59 15.97 -8.00
N PRO A 212 7.13 17.22 -7.84
CA PRO A 212 6.46 17.65 -6.62
C PRO A 212 5.28 16.74 -6.31
N PRO A 213 5.02 16.44 -5.03
CA PRO A 213 3.85 15.67 -4.64
C PRO A 213 2.59 16.33 -5.20
N LYS A 214 1.65 15.51 -5.70
CA LYS A 214 0.32 16.01 -6.06
C LYS A 214 -0.33 16.51 -4.78
N THR A 215 -0.28 17.82 -4.55
CA THR A 215 -0.87 18.47 -3.38
C THR A 215 -2.39 18.31 -3.41
N GLY A 216 -2.87 17.22 -2.83
CA GLY A 216 -4.22 17.08 -2.31
C GLY A 216 -4.12 16.96 -0.80
N ASN A 217 -4.47 18.04 -0.09
CA ASN A 217 -4.70 18.31 1.35
C ASN A 217 -4.84 17.18 2.41
N GLN A 218 -4.42 15.94 2.19
CA GLN A 218 -4.55 14.83 3.15
C GLN A 218 -3.38 14.71 4.13
N THR A 219 -2.21 15.28 3.79
CA THR A 219 -0.97 15.04 4.54
C THR A 219 -0.93 15.77 5.89
N ASP A 220 -1.53 16.95 6.01
CA ASP A 220 -1.41 17.77 7.22
C ASP A 220 -2.33 17.36 8.39
N ALA A 221 -3.44 16.67 8.09
CA ALA A 221 -4.37 16.17 9.12
C ALA A 221 -3.90 14.86 9.76
N ILE A 222 -3.26 13.97 8.98
CA ILE A 222 -2.77 12.67 9.47
C ILE A 222 -1.46 12.82 10.28
N GLN A 223 -0.64 13.81 9.93
CA GLN A 223 0.68 14.02 10.52
C GLN A 223 0.67 14.59 11.96
N ARG A 224 -0.42 15.23 12.42
CA ARG A 224 -0.49 15.74 13.80
C ARG A 224 -0.78 14.66 14.84
N VAL A 225 -1.44 13.56 14.45
CA VAL A 225 -1.91 12.53 15.38
C VAL A 225 -0.86 11.44 15.63
N LEU A 226 0.05 11.19 14.69
CA LEU A 226 1.09 10.15 14.82
C LEU A 226 2.29 10.56 15.70
N GLN A 227 2.41 11.84 16.07
CA GLN A 227 3.45 12.34 16.98
C GLN A 227 3.04 12.38 18.45
N GLY A 228 1.85 11.86 18.80
CA GLY A 228 1.42 11.74 20.20
C GLY A 228 1.14 13.07 20.91
N ASN A 229 0.69 14.09 20.17
CA ASN A 229 0.09 15.31 20.72
C ASN A 229 -1.42 15.32 20.47
#